data_AF-A0A0C3JSY5-F1
#
_entry.id   AF-A0A0C3JSY5-F1
#
_cell.length_a   1.000
_cell.length_b   1.000
_cell.length_c   1.000
_cell.angle_alpha   90.00
_cell.angle_beta   90.00
_cell.angle_gamma   90.00
#
_symmetry.space_group_name_H-M   'P 1'
#
loop_
_entity.id
_entity.type
_entity.pdbx_description
1 polymer ?
#
loop_
_entity_poly.entity_id
_entity_poly.type
_entity_poly.pdbx_seq_one_letter_code
_entity_poly.pdbx_strand_id
1 'polypeptide(L)'
;MHVQSYPDPEMQSILPHQLHPCVNSYNDITLFLLQCNMDIKFIGSGAAAKVLTYYVSDYITKNDLQVHIGLQVICAAIDSHQKHFMDDIESSASVCK
;
A
#
# COMPACT_ATOMS: atom_id res chain seq x y z
N MET A 1 -5.14 32.25 19.21
CA MET A 1 -4.88 32.90 17.92
C MET A 1 -5.63 32.12 16.85
N HIS A 2 -6.64 32.69 16.20
CA HIS A 2 -7.41 32.03 15.14
C HIS A 2 -6.57 32.03 13.86
N VAL A 3 -6.14 30.85 13.39
CA VAL A 3 -5.41 30.70 12.13
C VAL A 3 -6.39 30.12 11.11
N GLN A 4 -6.75 30.93 10.12
CA GLN A 4 -7.73 30.61 9.07
C GLN A 4 -7.05 29.89 7.89
N SER A 5 -7.81 29.14 7.09
CA SER A 5 -7.36 28.66 5.77
C SER A 5 -6.90 29.85 4.90
N TYR A 6 -5.79 29.66 4.19
CA TYR A 6 -5.15 30.73 3.40
C TYR A 6 -5.17 30.40 1.91
N PRO A 7 -5.50 31.37 1.03
CA PRO A 7 -5.39 31.20 -0.41
C PRO A 7 -3.91 31.23 -0.83
N ASP A 8 -3.44 30.17 -1.49
CA ASP A 8 -2.14 30.14 -2.16
C ASP A 8 -2.26 30.80 -3.54
N PRO A 9 -1.66 31.99 -3.74
CA PRO A 9 -1.77 32.74 -4.99
C PRO A 9 -0.93 32.15 -6.13
N GLU A 10 0.10 31.35 -5.84
CA GLU A 10 0.94 30.75 -6.89
C GLU A 10 0.30 29.51 -7.50
N MET A 11 -0.29 28.64 -6.67
CA MET A 11 -1.02 27.46 -7.15
C MET A 11 -2.50 27.70 -7.45
N GLN A 12 -3.01 28.92 -7.21
CA GLN A 12 -4.43 29.27 -7.28
C GLN A 12 -5.28 28.27 -6.50
N SER A 13 -4.85 27.95 -5.27
CA SER A 13 -5.42 26.87 -4.47
C SER A 13 -5.76 27.37 -3.07
N ILE A 14 -6.77 26.77 -2.44
CA ILE A 14 -7.05 27.03 -1.02
C ILE A 14 -6.42 25.93 -0.20
N LEU A 15 -5.50 26.26 0.70
CA LEU A 15 -4.90 25.27 1.59
C LEU A 15 -5.72 25.19 2.89
N PRO A 16 -6.34 24.04 3.20
CA PRO A 16 -7.12 23.87 4.40
C PRO A 16 -6.20 23.78 5.61
N HIS A 17 -6.68 24.31 6.73
CA HIS A 17 -5.98 24.19 7.99
C HIS A 17 -6.00 22.73 8.48
N GLN A 18 -4.81 22.18 8.76
CA GLN A 18 -4.68 20.85 9.36
C GLN A 18 -5.04 20.94 10.85
N LEU A 19 -6.28 20.57 11.19
CA LEU A 19 -6.78 20.61 12.57
C LEU A 19 -6.21 19.49 13.46
N HIS A 20 -5.76 18.39 12.86
CA HIS A 20 -5.24 17.24 13.58
C HIS A 20 -3.91 16.76 12.94
N PRO A 21 -2.86 16.46 13.74
CA PRO A 21 -1.58 15.99 13.21
C PRO A 21 -1.70 14.68 12.43
N CYS A 22 -2.64 13.82 12.83
CA CYS A 22 -3.00 12.60 12.09
C CYS A 22 -4.09 12.93 11.06
N VAL A 23 -3.70 13.58 9.95
CA VAL A 23 -4.58 13.78 8.77
C VAL A 23 -4.66 12.54 7.90
N ASN A 24 -3.64 11.66 7.98
CA ASN A 24 -3.80 10.32 7.46
C ASN A 24 -4.84 9.61 8.35
N SER A 25 -6.09 9.61 7.91
CA SER A 25 -7.21 9.21 8.74
C SER A 25 -7.18 7.70 8.92
N TYR A 26 -6.59 7.27 10.02
CA TYR A 26 -7.01 6.03 10.64
C TYR A 26 -8.51 6.19 10.97
N ASN A 27 -9.36 5.61 10.12
CA ASN A 27 -10.79 5.46 10.35
C ASN A 27 -11.08 3.97 10.42
N ASP A 28 -11.46 3.49 11.61
CA ASP A 28 -11.71 2.07 11.88
C ASP A 28 -12.78 1.48 10.95
N ILE A 29 -13.81 2.25 10.63
CA ILE A 29 -14.90 1.80 9.77
C ILE A 29 -14.38 1.63 8.34
N THR A 30 -13.61 2.60 7.85
CA THR A 30 -13.03 2.56 6.51
C THR A 30 -12.00 1.44 6.39
N LEU A 31 -11.15 1.25 7.40
CA LEU A 31 -10.18 0.16 7.45
C LEU A 31 -10.87 -1.22 7.50
N PHE A 32 -11.95 -1.34 8.29
CA PHE A 32 -12.74 -2.56 8.39
C PHE A 32 -13.42 -2.91 7.07
N LEU A 33 -14.02 -1.92 6.39
CA LEU A 33 -14.77 -2.15 5.15
C LEU A 33 -13.89 -2.34 3.92
N LEU A 34 -12.83 -1.54 3.77
CA LEU A 34 -11.96 -1.57 2.59
C LEU A 34 -10.75 -2.50 2.74
N GLN A 35 -10.38 -2.86 3.98
CA GLN A 35 -9.25 -3.75 4.28
C GLN A 35 -7.95 -3.36 3.57
N CYS A 36 -7.74 -2.07 3.32
CA CYS A 36 -6.58 -1.55 2.62
C CYS A 36 -5.99 -0.33 3.33
N ASN A 37 -4.73 -0.02 2.99
CA ASN A 37 -4.04 1.15 3.54
C ASN A 37 -4.64 2.43 2.91
N MET A 38 -5.32 3.22 3.72
CA MET A 38 -5.93 4.48 3.28
C MET A 38 -4.92 5.62 3.42
N ASP A 39 -4.76 6.42 2.37
CA ASP A 39 -4.04 7.70 2.39
C ASP A 39 -4.99 8.80 1.89
N ILE A 40 -5.43 9.68 2.80
CA ILE A 40 -6.37 10.76 2.48
C ILE A 40 -5.61 12.09 2.43
N LYS A 41 -5.64 12.74 1.27
CA LYS A 41 -5.03 14.06 1.06
C LYS A 41 -6.03 15.02 0.43
N PHE A 42 -6.05 16.26 0.92
CA PHE A 42 -6.83 17.32 0.32
C PHE A 42 -6.13 17.89 -0.93
N ILE A 43 -6.90 18.17 -1.98
CA ILE A 43 -6.41 18.75 -3.23
C ILE A 43 -7.15 20.06 -3.51
N GLY A 44 -6.44 21.18 -3.43
CA GLY A 44 -7.04 22.53 -3.50
C GLY A 44 -7.08 23.18 -4.87
N SER A 45 -6.51 22.56 -5.91
CA SER A 45 -6.43 23.12 -7.26
C SER A 45 -6.69 22.07 -8.34
N GLY A 46 -7.35 22.47 -9.42
CA GLY A 46 -7.62 21.59 -10.57
C GLY A 46 -6.35 21.12 -11.28
N ALA A 47 -5.28 21.93 -11.28
CA ALA A 47 -3.99 21.53 -11.82
C ALA A 47 -3.36 20.40 -10.99
N ALA A 48 -3.40 20.52 -9.66
CA ALA A 48 -2.93 19.48 -8.74
C ALA A 48 -3.79 18.20 -8.86
N ALA A 49 -5.11 18.33 -9.00
CA ALA A 49 -6.01 17.20 -9.23
C ALA A 49 -5.66 16.46 -10.52
N LYS A 50 -5.43 17.18 -11.62
CA LYS A 50 -5.01 16.60 -12.90
C LYS A 50 -3.72 15.80 -12.75
N VAL A 51 -2.68 16.39 -12.16
CA VAL A 51 -1.38 15.73 -11.94
C VAL A 51 -1.54 14.48 -11.08
N LEU A 52 -2.32 14.56 -10.00
CA LEU A 52 -2.59 13.41 -9.12
C LEU A 52 -3.29 12.28 -9.87
N THR A 53 -4.31 12.58 -10.67
CA THR A 53 -5.02 11.55 -11.45
C THR A 53 -4.08 10.83 -12.41
N TYR A 54 -3.21 11.55 -13.12
CA TYR A 54 -2.19 10.92 -13.96
C TYR A 54 -1.22 10.06 -13.16
N TYR A 55 -0.72 10.56 -12.03
CA TYR A 55 0.20 9.82 -11.17
C TYR A 55 -0.41 8.52 -10.64
N VAL A 56 -1.64 8.57 -10.12
CA VAL A 56 -2.35 7.39 -9.61
C VAL A 56 -2.64 6.41 -10.73
N SER A 57 -3.05 6.91 -11.91
CA SER A 57 -3.34 6.05 -13.06
C SER A 57 -2.08 5.37 -13.56
N ASP A 58 -0.97 6.10 -13.68
CA ASP A 58 0.33 5.55 -14.04
C ASP A 58 0.79 4.51 -13.01
N TYR A 59 0.57 4.75 -11.72
CA TYR A 59 0.90 3.79 -10.66
C TYR A 59 0.05 2.51 -10.73
N ILE A 60 -1.27 2.63 -10.94
CA ILE A 60 -2.18 1.47 -11.04
C ILE A 60 -1.92 0.67 -12.32
N THR A 61 -1.62 1.36 -13.42
CA THR A 61 -1.37 0.74 -14.72
C THR A 61 0.08 0.31 -14.91
N LYS A 62 0.97 0.70 -14.00
CA LYS A 62 2.35 0.20 -13.94
C LYS A 62 2.25 -1.30 -13.84
N ASN A 63 2.66 -2.01 -14.90
CA ASN A 63 2.53 -3.46 -15.00
C ASN A 63 2.99 -4.11 -13.69
N ASP A 64 2.01 -4.62 -12.95
CA ASP A 64 2.20 -5.33 -11.71
C ASP A 64 3.04 -6.58 -12.00
N LEU A 65 3.72 -7.07 -10.97
CA LEU A 65 4.58 -8.25 -11.01
C LEU A 65 3.99 -9.29 -11.96
N GLN A 66 4.70 -9.61 -13.04
CA GLN A 66 4.16 -10.48 -14.07
C GLN A 66 3.67 -11.76 -13.39
N VAL A 67 2.39 -12.11 -13.57
CA VAL A 67 1.71 -13.18 -12.81
C VAL A 67 2.52 -14.48 -12.83
N HIS A 68 3.24 -14.76 -13.93
CA HIS A 68 4.11 -15.93 -14.03
C HIS A 68 5.31 -15.89 -13.07
N ILE A 69 5.87 -14.72 -12.75
CA ILE A 69 6.93 -14.55 -11.74
C ILE A 69 6.35 -14.83 -10.36
N GLY A 70 5.18 -14.27 -10.04
CA GLY A 70 4.50 -14.55 -8.78
C GLY A 70 4.20 -16.05 -8.59
N LEU A 71 3.71 -16.71 -9.65
CA LEU A 71 3.42 -18.14 -9.64
C LEU A 71 4.69 -18.99 -9.47
N GLN A 72 5.79 -18.63 -10.14
CA GLN A 72 7.08 -19.30 -9.98
C GLN A 72 7.60 -19.21 -8.54
N VAL A 73 7.46 -18.05 -7.89
CA VAL A 73 7.88 -17.87 -6.49
C VAL A 73 7.05 -18.76 -5.56
N ILE A 74 5.74 -18.89 -5.79
CA ILE A 74 4.87 -19.78 -5.00
C ILE A 74 5.27 -21.24 -5.20
N CYS A 75 5.50 -21.68 -6.44
CA CYS A 75 5.99 -23.03 -6.71
C CYS A 75 7.34 -23.29 -6.02
N ALA A 76 8.29 -22.36 -6.12
CA ALA A 76 9.58 -22.49 -5.46
C ALA A 76 9.48 -22.55 -3.92
N ALA A 77 8.53 -21.80 -3.34
CA ALA A 77 8.27 -21.85 -1.91
C ALA A 77 7.63 -23.17 -1.46
N ILE A 78 6.76 -23.78 -2.28
CA ILE A 78 6.19 -25.11 -2.01
C ILE A 78 7.29 -26.17 -2.08
N ASP A 79 8.11 -26.13 -3.14
CA ASP A 79 9.20 -27.09 -3.34
C ASP A 79 10.24 -27.01 -2.21
N SER A 80 10.55 -25.81 -1.72
CA SER A 80 11.47 -25.62 -0.60
C SER A 80 10.87 -26.16 0.71
N HIS A 81 9.60 -25.90 0.97
CA HIS A 81 8.90 -26.43 2.13
C HIS A 81 8.85 -27.96 2.14
N GLN A 82 8.61 -28.59 0.98
CA GLN A 82 8.59 -30.05 0.86
C GLN A 82 9.96 -30.67 1.14
N LYS A 83 11.05 -30.08 0.64
CA LYS A 83 12.42 -30.57 0.93
C LYS A 83 12.74 -30.52 2.41
N HIS A 84 12.51 -29.37 3.06
CA HIS A 84 12.76 -29.24 4.49
C HIS A 84 11.92 -30.22 5.35
N PHE A 85 10.66 -30.46 4.98
CA PHE A 85 9.82 -31.42 5.71
C PHE A 85 10.26 -32.88 5.51
N MET A 86 10.76 -33.25 4.32
CA MET A 86 11.28 -34.60 4.07
C MET A 86 12.59 -34.87 4.82
N ASP A 87 13.47 -33.86 4.89
CA ASP A 87 14.74 -33.97 5.62
C ASP A 87 14.51 -34.16 7.14
N ASP A 88 13.47 -33.55 7.72
CA ASP A 88 13.09 -33.73 9.12
C ASP A 88 12.55 -35.16 9.40
N ILE A 89 11.82 -35.75 8.44
CA ILE A 89 11.30 -37.12 8.53
C ILE A 89 12.45 -38.14 8.42
N GLU A 90 13.41 -37.90 7.54
CA GLU A 90 14.56 -38.81 7.36
C GLU A 90 15.56 -38.69 8.53
N SER A 91 15.75 -37.48 9.06
CA SER A 91 16.53 -37.23 10.28
C SER A 91 15.93 -37.94 11.50
N SER A 92 14.62 -37.82 11.73
CA SER A 92 13.93 -38.49 12.85
C SER A 92 13.87 -40.02 12.71
N ALA A 93 13.82 -40.55 11.49
CA ALA A 93 13.91 -41.99 11.23
C ALA A 93 15.33 -42.56 11.43
N SER A 94 16.38 -41.74 11.23
CA SER A 94 17.78 -42.16 11.43
C SER A 94 18.22 -42.16 12.89
N VAL A 95 17.61 -41.33 13.75
CA VAL A 95 17.88 -41.26 15.20
C VAL A 95 17.28 -42.46 15.96
N CYS A 96 16.37 -43.23 15.34
CA CYS A 96 15.71 -44.39 15.95
C CYS A 96 16.39 -45.75 15.61
N LYS A 97 17.63 -45.75 15.12
CA LYS A 97 18.47 -46.95 14.95
C LYS A 97 19.67 -46.88 15.88
#